data_AF-A0A1E5UY38-F1
#
_entry.id   AF-A0A1E5UY38-F1
#
_cell.length_a   1.000
_cell.length_b   1.000
_cell.length_c   1.000
_cell.angle_alpha   90.00
_cell.angle_beta   90.00
_cell.angle_gamma   90.00
#
_symmetry.space_group_name_H-M   'P 1'
#
loop_
_entity.id
_entity.type
_entity.pdbx_description
1 polymer ?
#
loop_
_entity_poly.entity_id
_entity_poly.type
_entity_poly.pdbx_seq_one_letter_code
_entity_poly.pdbx_strand_id
1 'polypeptide(L)'
;LICRYRDNPITHAQLNLTQLKISTDGNLVISNGATESRIWSTHIVNRTETGRLNTTVVLLNSGNLVIMENSSNPIPLWQSFDYPTDIVLPGAKIGYNKVTGLTRQYISKKNLIDPGIGSYCTELQINGALVHRSWNPSNVFWSWGSVRSSAPKLVPLLQSLLDINPETRGLIRPAYVDSSEEEYYNYTLLNESSYIFYVHDISGQTKLNVWSQDKQSWQTLYTHPSSPCTAYATCGPFTVCSGNSNPYCGCMESFSQKSPRDWEFGDRTGGCVRDNPLDCINKKNKTSSADIFHPIARVTLPHDPEIIKDATTQSKCIEACLNDCSCTAYSYNNSICSIWHGDLVDVKMNDGIDNNSEDQCRVTTAISAGSVTGTTEAVLIAKS
;
A
#
# COMPACT_ATOMS: atom_id res chain seq x y z
N LEU A 1 9.37 -19.46 -2.20
CA LEU A 1 7.98 -19.84 -2.50
C LEU A 1 7.09 -18.60 -2.36
N ILE A 2 6.43 -18.21 -3.45
CA ILE A 2 5.42 -17.15 -3.46
C ILE A 2 4.20 -17.67 -2.69
N CYS A 3 3.79 -17.00 -1.61
CA CYS A 3 2.66 -17.44 -0.80
C CYS A 3 1.35 -17.19 -1.57
N ARG A 4 0.71 -18.22 -2.11
CA ARG A 4 -0.56 -18.07 -2.85
C ARG A 4 -1.80 -18.08 -1.94
N TYR A 5 -1.68 -18.66 -0.74
CA TYR A 5 -2.75 -18.75 0.25
C TYR A 5 -2.47 -17.80 1.42
N ARG A 6 -2.46 -16.49 1.13
CA ARG A 6 -2.06 -15.44 2.08
C ARG A 6 -3.18 -15.05 3.05
N ASP A 7 -4.42 -15.09 2.60
CA ASP A 7 -5.55 -14.55 3.38
C ASP A 7 -6.18 -15.56 4.34
N ASN A 8 -5.75 -16.82 4.28
CA ASN A 8 -6.30 -17.90 5.10
C ASN A 8 -5.15 -18.75 5.63
N PRO A 9 -4.37 -18.30 6.61
CA PRO A 9 -3.25 -19.08 7.10
C PRO A 9 -3.70 -20.45 7.66
N ILE A 10 -2.95 -21.50 7.34
CA ILE A 10 -3.13 -22.82 7.96
C ILE A 10 -2.73 -22.69 9.44
N THR A 11 -3.66 -22.99 10.34
CA THR A 11 -3.40 -22.88 11.78
C THR A 11 -2.40 -23.93 12.25
N HIS A 12 -1.69 -23.66 13.35
CA HIS A 12 -0.69 -24.59 13.89
C HIS A 12 -1.26 -25.99 14.15
N ALA A 13 -2.52 -26.07 14.63
CA ALA A 13 -3.22 -27.33 14.86
C ALA A 13 -3.47 -28.16 13.58
N GLN A 14 -3.54 -27.50 12.42
CA GLN A 14 -3.82 -28.13 11.13
C GLN A 14 -2.55 -28.49 10.35
N LEU A 15 -1.38 -27.96 10.73
CA LEU A 15 -0.13 -28.15 9.97
C LEU A 15 0.21 -29.63 9.76
N ASN A 16 0.15 -30.44 10.82
CA ASN A 16 0.48 -31.87 10.76
C ASN A 16 -0.52 -32.68 9.93
N LEU A 17 -1.71 -32.14 9.70
CA LEU A 17 -2.77 -32.75 8.90
C LEU A 17 -2.80 -32.19 7.48
N THR A 18 -2.01 -31.17 7.14
CA THR A 18 -2.12 -30.53 5.83
C THR A 18 -1.17 -31.18 4.82
N GLN A 19 -1.68 -31.45 3.63
CA GLN A 19 -0.92 -32.07 2.54
C GLN A 19 -1.08 -31.26 1.25
N LEU A 20 0.03 -31.05 0.56
CA LEU A 20 0.06 -30.55 -0.82
C LEU A 20 0.16 -31.75 -1.77
N LYS A 21 -0.84 -31.95 -2.62
CA LYS A 21 -0.88 -33.10 -3.55
C LYS A 21 -1.53 -32.73 -4.88
N ILE A 22 -1.28 -33.55 -5.90
CA ILE A 22 -2.04 -33.52 -7.16
C ILE A 22 -3.32 -34.33 -6.94
N SER A 23 -4.46 -33.71 -7.19
CA SER A 23 -5.78 -34.33 -7.11
C SER A 23 -6.09 -35.13 -8.38
N THR A 24 -7.08 -36.02 -8.32
CA THR A 24 -7.47 -36.90 -9.44
C THR A 24 -7.97 -36.15 -10.67
N ASP A 25 -8.40 -34.90 -10.48
CA ASP A 25 -8.79 -33.93 -11.53
C ASP A 25 -7.58 -33.18 -12.13
N GLY A 26 -6.35 -33.54 -11.76
CA GLY A 26 -5.12 -32.93 -12.26
C GLY A 26 -4.73 -31.59 -11.62
N ASN A 27 -5.55 -31.09 -10.69
CA ASN A 27 -5.28 -29.84 -9.97
C ASN A 27 -4.27 -30.03 -8.83
N LEU A 28 -3.47 -29.01 -8.55
CA LEU A 28 -2.67 -28.93 -7.33
C LEU A 28 -3.55 -28.44 -6.19
N VAL A 29 -3.58 -29.20 -5.09
CA VAL A 29 -4.50 -28.99 -3.97
C VAL A 29 -3.75 -29.00 -2.65
N ILE A 30 -4.09 -28.05 -1.78
CA ILE A 30 -3.81 -28.10 -0.35
C ILE A 30 -5.07 -28.67 0.32
N SER A 31 -4.93 -29.78 1.03
CA SER A 31 -6.04 -30.48 1.67
C SER A 31 -5.70 -30.92 3.08
N ASN A 32 -6.73 -31.09 3.91
CA ASN A 32 -6.60 -31.75 5.20
C ASN A 32 -6.59 -33.27 4.96
N GLY A 33 -5.52 -33.96 5.34
CA GLY A 33 -5.33 -35.39 5.17
C GLY A 33 -6.22 -36.27 6.04
N ALA A 34 -6.86 -35.73 7.09
CA ALA A 34 -7.81 -36.48 7.92
C ALA A 34 -9.24 -36.44 7.34
N THR A 35 -9.67 -35.29 6.82
CA THR A 35 -11.05 -35.08 6.32
C THR A 35 -11.15 -35.08 4.80
N GLU A 36 -10.01 -35.08 4.11
CA GLU A 36 -9.86 -34.82 2.67
C GLU A 36 -10.47 -33.49 2.18
N SER A 37 -10.85 -32.59 3.10
CA SER A 37 -11.42 -31.30 2.74
C SER A 37 -10.39 -30.43 2.03
N ARG A 38 -10.78 -29.87 0.87
CA ARG A 38 -9.93 -28.95 0.11
C ARG A 38 -9.86 -27.59 0.82
N ILE A 39 -8.65 -27.17 1.15
CA ILE A 39 -8.34 -25.86 1.75
C ILE A 39 -8.11 -24.84 0.63
N TRP A 40 -7.42 -25.28 -0.43
CA TRP A 40 -7.11 -24.46 -1.60
C TRP A 40 -6.83 -25.36 -2.81
N SER A 41 -7.15 -24.91 -4.02
CA SER A 41 -6.81 -25.63 -5.25
C SER A 41 -6.50 -24.68 -6.40
N THR A 42 -5.73 -25.16 -7.38
CA THR A 42 -5.71 -24.54 -8.71
C THR A 42 -7.08 -24.68 -9.38
N HIS A 43 -7.37 -23.78 -10.32
CA HIS A 43 -8.58 -23.82 -11.14
C HIS A 43 -8.21 -24.08 -12.59
N ILE A 44 -7.73 -25.30 -12.88
CA ILE A 44 -7.53 -25.77 -14.24
C ILE A 44 -8.90 -26.21 -14.76
N VAL A 45 -9.49 -25.42 -15.66
CA VAL A 45 -10.75 -25.73 -16.31
C VAL A 45 -10.45 -26.55 -17.56
N ASN A 46 -10.84 -27.82 -17.62
CA ASN A 46 -10.85 -28.52 -18.91
C ASN A 46 -12.07 -29.41 -19.14
N ARG A 47 -12.46 -29.43 -20.43
CA ARG A 47 -13.79 -29.62 -21.01
C ARG A 47 -14.22 -31.07 -21.29
N THR A 48 -13.57 -32.08 -20.72
CA THR A 48 -13.90 -33.49 -21.03
C THR A 48 -14.05 -34.31 -19.76
N GLU A 49 -15.29 -34.72 -19.49
CA GLU A 49 -15.76 -35.44 -18.30
C GLU A 49 -15.15 -36.84 -18.07
N THR A 50 -14.13 -37.26 -18.83
CA THR A 50 -13.72 -38.68 -18.89
C THR A 50 -12.22 -38.96 -18.81
N GLY A 51 -11.35 -37.95 -18.78
CA GLY A 51 -9.89 -38.17 -18.78
C GLY A 51 -9.24 -37.81 -17.45
N ARG A 52 -8.60 -38.78 -16.77
CA ARG A 52 -7.58 -38.47 -15.75
C ARG A 52 -6.47 -37.65 -16.42
N LEU A 53 -6.40 -36.36 -16.15
CA LEU A 53 -5.31 -35.51 -16.63
C LEU A 53 -4.02 -35.94 -15.92
N ASN A 54 -3.08 -36.50 -16.69
CA ASN A 54 -1.77 -36.84 -16.17
C ASN A 54 -0.92 -35.56 -16.14
N THR A 55 -1.00 -34.82 -15.03
CA THR A 55 -0.30 -33.55 -14.85
C THR A 55 0.97 -33.73 -14.03
N THR A 56 1.97 -32.90 -14.32
CA THR A 56 3.21 -32.80 -13.54
C THR A 56 3.37 -31.39 -13.01
N VAL A 57 3.77 -31.28 -11.74
CA VAL A 57 4.08 -30.00 -11.08
C VAL A 57 5.59 -29.81 -11.09
N VAL A 58 6.07 -28.70 -11.62
CA VAL A 58 7.51 -28.39 -11.72
C VAL A 58 7.78 -27.01 -11.18
N LEU A 59 8.77 -26.89 -10.30
CA LEU A 59 9.33 -25.60 -9.90
C LEU A 59 10.50 -25.27 -10.83
N LEU A 60 10.31 -24.28 -11.70
CA LEU A 60 11.35 -23.84 -12.64
C LEU A 60 12.44 -23.05 -11.91
N ASN A 61 13.63 -22.95 -12.50
CA ASN A 61 14.76 -22.17 -11.96
C ASN A 61 14.44 -20.68 -11.79
N SER A 62 13.47 -20.15 -12.55
CA SER A 62 12.96 -18.78 -12.37
C SER A 62 12.16 -18.59 -11.07
N GLY A 63 11.85 -19.67 -10.34
CA GLY A 63 10.94 -19.67 -9.20
C GLY A 63 9.47 -19.82 -9.59
N ASN A 64 9.15 -19.93 -10.89
CA ASN A 64 7.79 -20.16 -11.36
C ASN A 64 7.40 -21.63 -11.14
N LEU A 65 6.40 -21.87 -10.31
CA LEU A 65 5.75 -23.17 -10.16
C LEU A 65 4.72 -23.36 -11.28
N VAL A 66 4.89 -24.37 -12.11
CA VAL A 66 4.03 -24.65 -13.27
C VAL A 66 3.38 -26.03 -13.16
N ILE A 67 2.17 -26.15 -13.70
CA ILE A 67 1.49 -27.42 -13.92
C ILE A 67 1.42 -27.64 -15.42
N MET A 68 1.96 -28.76 -15.88
CA MET A 68 2.03 -29.12 -17.27
C MET A 68 1.27 -30.42 -17.52
N GLU A 69 0.63 -30.52 -18.68
CA GLU A 69 0.14 -31.79 -19.20
C GLU A 69 1.32 -32.61 -19.74
N ASN A 70 1.32 -33.92 -19.51
CA ASN A 70 2.36 -34.81 -20.01
C ASN A 70 2.15 -35.10 -21.51
N SER A 71 2.45 -34.11 -22.36
CA SER A 71 2.31 -34.17 -23.82
C SER A 71 3.61 -33.75 -24.53
N SER A 72 3.71 -34.02 -25.84
CA SER A 72 4.92 -33.79 -26.63
C SER A 72 5.31 -32.31 -26.78
N ASN A 73 4.35 -31.39 -26.59
CA ASN A 73 4.54 -29.93 -26.61
C ASN A 73 3.77 -29.32 -25.42
N PRO A 74 4.31 -29.39 -24.20
CA PRO A 74 3.57 -29.03 -23.00
C PRO A 74 3.46 -27.50 -22.87
N ILE A 75 2.26 -26.98 -23.09
CA ILE A 75 1.89 -25.62 -22.68
C ILE A 75 1.50 -25.67 -21.20
N PRO A 76 1.98 -24.76 -20.33
CA PRO A 76 1.56 -24.72 -18.94
C PRO A 76 0.04 -24.55 -18.82
N LEU A 77 -0.63 -25.46 -18.12
CA LEU A 77 -2.06 -25.37 -17.79
C LEU A 77 -2.32 -24.36 -16.68
N TRP A 78 -1.33 -24.17 -15.81
CA TRP A 78 -1.35 -23.22 -14.72
C TRP A 78 0.08 -22.83 -14.35
N GLN A 79 0.27 -21.58 -13.91
CA GLN A 79 1.56 -21.11 -13.40
C GLN A 79 1.41 -20.12 -12.25
N SER A 80 2.38 -20.11 -11.33
CA SER A 80 2.38 -19.22 -10.17
C SER A 80 2.54 -17.74 -10.52
N PHE A 81 3.27 -17.43 -11.59
CA PHE A 81 3.50 -16.05 -12.03
C PHE A 81 2.23 -15.35 -12.55
N ASP A 82 1.17 -16.10 -12.85
CA ASP A 82 -0.15 -15.58 -13.16
C ASP A 82 -0.95 -15.15 -11.92
N TYR A 83 -0.48 -15.51 -10.72
CA TYR A 83 -1.11 -15.21 -9.44
C TYR A 83 -0.07 -14.63 -8.48
N PRO A 84 0.47 -13.45 -8.80
CA PRO A 84 1.56 -12.83 -8.06
C PRO A 84 1.17 -12.41 -6.63
N THR A 85 2.20 -12.01 -5.88
CA THR A 85 2.06 -11.54 -4.50
C THR A 85 2.56 -10.11 -4.34
N ASP A 86 3.44 -9.84 -3.39
CA ASP A 86 4.17 -8.59 -3.22
C ASP A 86 5.50 -8.59 -3.98
N ILE A 87 6.00 -9.75 -4.43
CA ILE A 87 7.33 -9.89 -5.03
C ILE A 87 7.26 -10.15 -6.53
N VAL A 88 7.94 -9.32 -7.33
CA VAL A 88 8.15 -9.50 -8.78
C VAL A 88 9.51 -10.13 -9.01
N LEU A 89 9.53 -11.39 -9.44
CA LEU A 89 10.74 -12.13 -9.83
C LEU A 89 11.11 -11.93 -11.30
N PRO A 90 12.36 -12.22 -11.72
CA PRO A 90 12.75 -12.16 -13.12
C PRO A 90 11.85 -13.03 -14.00
N GLY A 91 11.38 -12.46 -15.12
CA GLY A 91 10.44 -13.10 -16.05
C GLY A 91 8.97 -13.07 -15.62
N ALA A 92 8.66 -12.68 -14.37
CA ALA A 92 7.29 -12.43 -13.95
C ALA A 92 6.75 -11.15 -14.61
N LYS A 93 5.43 -11.11 -14.83
CA LYS A 93 4.77 -10.06 -15.61
C LYS A 93 3.90 -9.19 -14.70
N ILE A 94 3.95 -7.88 -14.88
CA ILE A 94 2.95 -6.91 -14.38
C ILE A 94 2.16 -6.47 -15.60
N GLY A 95 0.89 -6.85 -15.69
CA GLY A 95 0.17 -6.70 -16.94
C GLY A 95 -1.08 -7.55 -17.01
N TYR A 96 -1.60 -7.73 -18.21
CA TYR A 96 -2.82 -8.49 -18.41
C TYR A 96 -2.77 -9.31 -19.70
N ASN A 97 -3.50 -10.42 -19.70
CA ASN A 97 -3.75 -11.22 -20.88
C ASN A 97 -5.05 -10.72 -21.54
N LYS A 98 -4.94 -10.26 -22.80
CA LYS A 98 -6.05 -9.69 -23.58
C LYS A 98 -7.06 -10.75 -24.04
N VAL A 99 -6.63 -12.00 -24.13
CA VAL A 99 -7.47 -13.13 -24.57
C VAL A 99 -8.28 -13.69 -23.39
N THR A 100 -7.63 -13.93 -22.26
CA THR A 100 -8.27 -14.56 -21.08
C THR A 100 -8.86 -13.55 -20.09
N GLY A 101 -8.46 -12.28 -20.18
CA GLY A 101 -8.83 -11.23 -19.22
C GLY A 101 -8.08 -11.33 -17.87
N LEU A 102 -7.10 -12.23 -17.75
CA LEU A 102 -6.31 -12.38 -16.52
C LEU A 102 -5.42 -11.15 -16.29
N THR A 103 -5.59 -10.49 -15.15
CA THR A 103 -4.74 -9.38 -14.69
C THR A 103 -3.71 -9.85 -13.65
N ARG A 104 -2.47 -9.41 -13.81
CA ARG A 104 -1.33 -9.67 -12.94
C ARG A 104 -0.94 -8.37 -12.25
N GLN A 105 -1.53 -8.17 -11.08
CA GLN A 105 -1.27 -7.03 -10.21
C GLN A 105 -0.52 -7.49 -8.96
N TYR A 106 0.36 -6.66 -8.43
CA TYR A 106 1.13 -6.97 -7.23
C TYR A 106 0.53 -6.22 -6.07
N ILE A 107 0.26 -6.93 -4.98
CA ILE A 107 -0.37 -6.37 -3.78
C ILE A 107 0.56 -6.59 -2.61
N SER A 108 0.83 -5.52 -1.87
CA SER A 108 1.69 -5.56 -0.69
C SER A 108 1.16 -6.54 0.34
N LYS A 109 2.04 -6.95 1.27
CA LYS A 109 1.62 -7.66 2.47
C LYS A 109 0.96 -6.70 3.43
N LYS A 110 0.18 -7.24 4.37
CA LYS A 110 -0.41 -6.46 5.44
C LYS A 110 0.64 -5.82 6.33
N ASN A 111 1.61 -6.61 6.78
CA ASN A 111 2.72 -6.13 7.62
C ASN A 111 3.95 -7.06 7.55
N LEU A 112 4.94 -6.86 8.43
CA LEU A 112 6.20 -7.61 8.39
C LEU A 112 6.06 -9.11 8.75
N ILE A 113 5.00 -9.51 9.45
CA ILE A 113 4.79 -10.89 9.91
C ILE A 113 3.55 -11.56 9.30
N ASP A 114 2.56 -10.77 8.88
CA ASP A 114 1.33 -11.22 8.25
C ASP A 114 1.41 -11.04 6.72
N PRO A 115 1.55 -12.12 5.95
CA PRO A 115 1.64 -12.06 4.50
C PRO A 115 0.29 -11.79 3.82
N GLY A 116 -0.82 -11.66 4.56
CA GLY A 116 -2.16 -11.34 4.03
C GLY A 116 -2.18 -10.11 3.13
N ILE A 117 -3.26 -9.92 2.39
CA ILE A 117 -3.45 -8.76 1.51
C ILE A 117 -3.27 -7.44 2.29
N GLY A 118 -2.36 -6.60 1.81
CA GLY A 118 -2.07 -5.27 2.34
C GLY A 118 -2.81 -4.15 1.63
N SER A 119 -2.41 -2.92 1.95
CA SER A 119 -3.12 -1.70 1.57
C SER A 119 -2.74 -1.13 0.20
N TYR A 120 -1.73 -1.67 -0.49
CA TYR A 120 -1.18 -1.07 -1.71
C TYR A 120 -1.08 -2.07 -2.83
N CYS A 121 -1.33 -1.61 -4.07
CA CYS A 121 -1.09 -2.41 -5.25
C CYS A 121 -0.46 -1.63 -6.41
N THR A 122 0.18 -2.39 -7.29
CA THR A 122 0.71 -1.93 -8.57
C THR A 122 0.06 -2.72 -9.69
N GLU A 123 -0.49 -2.03 -10.68
CA GLU A 123 -1.16 -2.63 -11.82
C GLU A 123 -0.85 -1.88 -13.12
N LEU A 124 -0.97 -2.59 -14.25
CA LEU A 124 -0.97 -1.98 -15.57
C LEU A 124 -2.41 -1.70 -15.99
N GLN A 125 -2.73 -0.44 -16.24
CA GLN A 125 -4.04 -0.04 -16.74
C GLN A 125 -4.14 -0.20 -18.27
N ILE A 126 -5.37 -0.31 -18.78
CA ILE A 126 -5.69 -0.50 -20.21
C ILE A 126 -5.14 0.65 -21.10
N ASN A 127 -4.89 1.82 -20.52
CA ASN A 127 -4.28 2.96 -21.22
C ASN A 127 -2.74 2.85 -21.36
N GLY A 128 -2.14 1.74 -20.90
CA GLY A 128 -0.70 1.47 -20.86
C GLY A 128 0.04 2.13 -19.70
N ALA A 129 -0.68 2.71 -18.72
CA ALA A 129 -0.06 3.33 -17.55
C ALA A 129 0.23 2.28 -16.46
N LEU A 130 1.45 2.28 -15.94
CA LEU A 130 1.79 1.53 -14.73
C LEU A 130 1.44 2.38 -13.52
N VAL A 131 0.46 1.94 -12.74
CA VAL A 131 -0.17 2.73 -11.68
C VAL A 131 0.11 2.11 -10.31
N HIS A 132 0.44 2.97 -9.35
CA HIS A 132 0.45 2.64 -7.93
C HIS A 132 -0.76 3.25 -7.25
N ARG A 133 -1.47 2.44 -6.47
CA ARG A 133 -2.70 2.86 -5.79
C ARG A 133 -2.87 2.17 -4.45
N SER A 134 -3.65 2.79 -3.57
CA SER A 134 -4.19 2.09 -2.40
C SER A 134 -5.26 1.09 -2.85
N TRP A 135 -5.30 -0.07 -2.19
CA TRP A 135 -6.19 -1.17 -2.54
C TRP A 135 -7.64 -0.87 -2.15
N ASN A 136 -7.86 -0.36 -0.94
CA ASN A 136 -9.17 0.01 -0.43
C ASN A 136 -9.07 1.07 0.70
N PRO A 137 -9.59 2.30 0.53
CA PRO A 137 -10.28 2.82 -0.64
C PRO A 137 -9.37 3.02 -1.85
N SER A 138 -10.02 3.17 -3.00
CA SER A 138 -9.48 3.28 -4.35
C SER A 138 -8.67 4.54 -4.72
N ASN A 139 -7.46 4.82 -4.21
CA ASN A 139 -6.72 6.06 -4.56
C ASN A 139 -5.42 5.82 -5.33
N VAL A 140 -5.35 6.36 -6.56
CA VAL A 140 -4.12 6.41 -7.35
C VAL A 140 -3.24 7.54 -6.80
N PHE A 141 -2.06 7.19 -6.30
CA PHE A 141 -1.09 8.16 -5.79
C PHE A 141 0.12 8.35 -6.71
N TRP A 142 0.33 7.42 -7.65
CA TRP A 142 1.37 7.57 -8.67
C TRP A 142 0.98 6.87 -9.96
N SER A 143 1.33 7.48 -11.09
CA SER A 143 1.13 6.90 -12.42
C SER A 143 2.32 7.17 -13.31
N TRP A 144 2.88 6.10 -13.88
CA TRP A 144 3.87 6.17 -14.94
C TRP A 144 3.14 6.09 -16.31
N GLY A 145 2.89 7.25 -16.96
CA GLY A 145 2.08 7.34 -18.20
C GLY A 145 0.58 7.57 -17.89
N SER A 146 -0.35 7.88 -18.80
CA SER A 146 -0.52 7.68 -20.27
C SER A 146 -1.03 8.96 -20.99
N VAL A 147 -0.89 9.17 -22.31
CA VAL A 147 -1.80 8.73 -23.42
C VAL A 147 -0.96 8.18 -24.60
N ARG A 148 -0.93 6.87 -24.84
CA ARG A 148 -0.28 6.14 -25.99
C ARG A 148 1.15 6.55 -26.43
N SER A 149 1.93 7.31 -25.65
CA SER A 149 3.26 7.80 -26.07
C SER A 149 4.38 7.72 -25.01
N SER A 150 4.10 7.25 -23.79
CA SER A 150 5.06 7.27 -22.67
C SER A 150 5.41 5.90 -22.05
N ALA A 151 4.61 4.86 -22.27
CA ALA A 151 4.96 3.50 -21.83
C ALA A 151 6.33 3.02 -22.40
N PRO A 152 6.67 3.29 -23.68
CA PRO A 152 8.00 3.01 -24.23
C PRO A 152 9.12 3.90 -23.67
N LYS A 153 8.80 4.97 -22.92
CA LYS A 153 9.78 5.86 -22.28
C LYS A 153 10.16 5.42 -20.87
N LEU A 154 9.28 4.68 -20.19
CA LEU A 154 9.57 4.14 -18.85
C LEU A 154 10.72 3.12 -18.89
N VAL A 155 10.73 2.22 -19.87
CA VAL A 155 11.81 1.21 -19.99
C VAL A 155 13.18 1.86 -20.18
N PRO A 156 13.40 2.80 -21.13
CA PRO A 156 14.65 3.55 -21.24
C PRO A 156 15.02 4.34 -19.98
N LEU A 157 14.06 4.94 -19.28
CA LEU A 157 14.31 5.64 -18.02
C LEU A 157 14.83 4.68 -16.94
N LEU A 158 14.16 3.54 -16.76
CA LEU A 158 14.57 2.51 -15.81
C LEU A 158 15.95 1.94 -16.18
N GLN A 159 16.19 1.66 -17.46
CA GLN A 159 17.49 1.19 -17.93
C GLN A 159 18.60 2.21 -17.63
N SER A 160 18.37 3.49 -17.91
CA SER A 160 19.32 4.56 -17.61
C SER A 160 19.63 4.65 -16.11
N LEU A 161 18.59 4.58 -15.26
CA LEU A 161 18.77 4.57 -13.81
C LEU A 161 19.64 3.40 -13.36
N LEU A 162 19.36 2.19 -13.87
CA LEU A 162 20.11 0.97 -13.54
C LEU A 162 21.56 1.01 -14.03
N ASP A 163 21.82 1.65 -15.18
CA ASP A 163 23.16 1.73 -15.77
C ASP A 163 24.07 2.74 -15.07
N ILE A 164 23.50 3.75 -14.40
CA ILE A 164 24.24 4.76 -13.64
C ILE A 164 24.78 4.18 -12.33
N ASN A 165 24.06 3.23 -11.71
CA ASN A 165 24.52 2.60 -10.46
C ASN A 165 25.38 1.36 -10.76
N PRO A 166 26.66 1.34 -10.33
CA PRO A 166 27.55 0.19 -10.52
C PRO A 166 27.01 -1.13 -9.95
N GLU A 167 26.22 -1.07 -8.87
CA GLU A 167 25.65 -2.25 -8.21
C GLU A 167 24.49 -2.88 -8.99
N THR A 168 23.92 -2.18 -9.98
CA THR A 168 22.85 -2.72 -10.86
C THR A 168 23.20 -2.80 -12.33
N ARG A 169 24.26 -2.10 -12.74
CA ARG A 169 24.66 -1.98 -14.15
C ARG A 169 24.88 -3.34 -14.78
N GLY A 170 24.14 -3.63 -15.84
CA GLY A 170 24.24 -4.88 -16.58
C GLY A 170 23.74 -6.13 -15.84
N LEU A 171 23.00 -5.99 -14.72
CA LEU A 171 22.44 -7.14 -14.00
C LEU A 171 21.05 -7.54 -14.51
N ILE A 172 20.21 -6.56 -14.81
CA ILE A 172 18.84 -6.77 -15.29
C ILE A 172 18.54 -5.92 -16.51
N ARG A 173 17.58 -6.39 -17.31
CA ARG A 173 17.03 -5.66 -18.45
C ARG A 173 15.51 -5.55 -18.31
N PRO A 174 14.95 -4.38 -18.00
CA PRO A 174 13.51 -4.15 -18.05
C PRO A 174 13.01 -4.22 -19.49
N ALA A 175 11.78 -4.68 -19.67
CA ALA A 175 11.11 -4.67 -20.96
C ALA A 175 9.62 -4.40 -20.81
N TYR A 176 9.05 -3.92 -21.90
CA TYR A 176 7.63 -3.71 -22.08
C TYR A 176 7.22 -4.41 -23.37
N VAL A 177 6.18 -5.23 -23.29
CA VAL A 177 5.69 -6.02 -24.41
C VAL A 177 4.20 -5.73 -24.56
N ASP A 178 3.82 -5.38 -25.78
CA ASP A 178 2.44 -5.16 -26.19
C ASP A 178 2.18 -5.99 -27.46
N SER A 179 1.55 -7.15 -27.30
CA SER A 179 1.21 -8.06 -28.38
C SER A 179 -0.31 -8.14 -28.58
N SER A 180 -0.76 -8.92 -29.56
CA SER A 180 -2.19 -9.23 -29.72
C SER A 180 -2.76 -10.04 -28.55
N GLU A 181 -1.91 -10.74 -27.80
CA GLU A 181 -2.33 -11.66 -26.73
C GLU A 181 -2.21 -11.08 -25.33
N GLU A 182 -1.18 -10.27 -25.07
CA GLU A 182 -0.88 -9.75 -23.73
C GLU A 182 -0.15 -8.41 -23.79
N GLU A 183 -0.32 -7.61 -22.74
CA GLU A 183 0.41 -6.37 -22.51
C GLU A 183 0.98 -6.38 -21.10
N TYR A 184 2.29 -6.16 -20.95
CA TYR A 184 2.95 -6.26 -19.66
C TYR A 184 4.31 -5.59 -19.61
N TYR A 185 4.71 -5.24 -18.39
CA TYR A 185 6.08 -4.99 -17.99
C TYR A 185 6.69 -6.25 -17.37
N ASN A 186 7.97 -6.48 -17.65
CA ASN A 186 8.78 -7.48 -16.97
C ASN A 186 10.24 -7.04 -16.94
N TYR A 187 11.09 -7.90 -16.38
CA TYR A 187 12.54 -7.77 -16.50
C TYR A 187 13.19 -9.14 -16.57
N THR A 188 14.35 -9.21 -17.20
CA THR A 188 15.16 -10.43 -17.31
C THR A 188 16.50 -10.23 -16.63
N LEU A 189 17.05 -11.29 -16.02
CA LEU A 189 18.46 -11.30 -15.59
C LEU A 189 19.37 -11.36 -16.81
N LEU A 190 20.42 -10.54 -16.81
CA LEU A 190 21.53 -10.63 -17.75
C LEU A 190 22.71 -11.41 -17.18
N ASN A 191 22.79 -11.49 -15.84
CA ASN A 191 23.74 -12.30 -15.10
C ASN A 191 22.98 -13.29 -14.22
N GLU A 192 23.04 -14.58 -14.57
CA GLU A 192 22.34 -15.66 -13.85
C GLU A 192 22.85 -15.91 -12.43
N SER A 193 24.06 -15.42 -12.10
CA SER A 193 24.61 -15.51 -10.73
C SER A 193 24.09 -14.44 -9.79
N SER A 194 23.24 -13.51 -10.28
CA SER A 194 22.71 -12.40 -9.49
C SER A 194 21.34 -12.73 -8.90
N TYR A 195 21.15 -12.44 -7.61
CA TYR A 195 19.86 -12.57 -6.94
C TYR A 195 19.22 -11.20 -6.78
N ILE A 196 18.11 -11.00 -7.50
CA ILE A 196 17.44 -9.70 -7.62
C ILE A 196 15.93 -9.89 -7.62
N PHE A 197 15.21 -9.03 -6.89
CA PHE A 197 13.76 -8.96 -6.98
C PHE A 197 13.24 -7.55 -6.72
N TYR A 198 12.08 -7.23 -7.29
CA TYR A 198 11.29 -6.08 -6.85
C TYR A 198 10.28 -6.52 -5.81
N VAL A 199 10.04 -5.70 -4.80
CA VAL A 199 8.97 -5.89 -3.82
C VAL A 199 8.07 -4.66 -3.77
N HIS A 200 6.77 -4.89 -3.70
CA HIS A 200 5.78 -3.88 -3.37
C HIS A 200 5.57 -3.85 -1.86
N ASP A 201 6.19 -2.85 -1.24
CA ASP A 201 6.35 -2.74 0.21
C ASP A 201 5.05 -2.34 0.93
N ILE A 202 5.01 -2.61 2.23
CA ILE A 202 3.91 -2.21 3.11
C ILE A 202 3.74 -0.68 3.17
N SER A 203 4.77 0.11 2.83
CA SER A 203 4.70 1.57 2.70
C SER A 203 4.07 2.05 1.38
N GLY A 204 3.73 1.15 0.46
CA GLY A 204 3.27 1.50 -0.88
C GLY A 204 4.39 1.84 -1.86
N GLN A 205 5.65 1.72 -1.44
CA GLN A 205 6.82 1.89 -2.30
C GLN A 205 7.19 0.57 -3.00
N THR A 206 7.59 0.65 -4.26
CA THR A 206 8.30 -0.43 -4.95
C THR A 206 9.79 -0.32 -4.68
N LYS A 207 10.42 -1.41 -4.24
CA LYS A 207 11.84 -1.48 -3.89
C LYS A 207 12.56 -2.52 -4.74
N LEU A 208 13.70 -2.15 -5.33
CA LEU A 208 14.63 -3.09 -5.97
C LEU A 208 15.63 -3.60 -4.95
N ASN A 209 15.62 -4.90 -4.70
CA ASN A 209 16.55 -5.57 -3.80
C ASN A 209 17.55 -6.42 -4.57
N VAL A 210 18.82 -6.27 -4.21
CA VAL A 210 19.94 -7.02 -4.78
C VAL A 210 20.71 -7.67 -3.63
N TRP A 211 21.06 -8.95 -3.78
CA TRP A 211 21.88 -9.63 -2.79
C TRP A 211 23.34 -9.17 -2.91
N SER A 212 23.88 -8.60 -1.83
CA SER A 212 25.30 -8.25 -1.76
C SER A 212 26.08 -9.43 -1.19
N GLN A 213 26.98 -9.99 -2.00
CA GLN A 213 27.87 -11.06 -1.54
C GLN A 213 28.88 -10.54 -0.51
N ASP A 214 29.33 -9.29 -0.63
CA ASP A 214 30.28 -8.71 0.32
C ASP A 214 29.65 -8.51 1.71
N LYS A 215 28.40 -8.03 1.75
CA LYS A 215 27.67 -7.75 2.99
C LYS A 215 26.84 -8.93 3.50
N GLN A 216 26.78 -10.03 2.75
CA GLN A 216 25.93 -11.21 3.03
C GLN A 216 24.49 -10.84 3.38
N SER A 217 23.92 -9.86 2.68
CA SER A 217 22.59 -9.33 2.98
C SER A 217 21.94 -8.67 1.77
N TRP A 218 20.61 -8.62 1.78
CA TRP A 218 19.82 -7.89 0.79
C TRP A 218 20.05 -6.38 0.94
N GLN A 219 20.37 -5.73 -0.16
CA GLN A 219 20.51 -4.28 -0.26
C GLN A 219 19.36 -3.72 -1.10
N THR A 220 18.65 -2.74 -0.56
CA THR A 220 17.66 -1.98 -1.32
C THR A 220 18.37 -0.86 -2.07
N LEU A 221 18.45 -0.97 -3.40
CA LEU A 221 19.21 -0.03 -4.23
C LEU A 221 18.33 1.07 -4.83
N TYR A 222 17.08 0.76 -5.10
CA TYR A 222 16.09 1.73 -5.58
C TYR A 222 14.81 1.60 -4.79
N THR A 223 14.22 2.74 -4.47
CA THR A 223 12.91 2.84 -3.83
C THR A 223 12.10 3.87 -4.58
N HIS A 224 10.85 3.55 -4.88
CA HIS A 224 9.96 4.45 -5.59
C HIS A 224 8.51 4.33 -5.07
N PRO A 225 7.79 5.44 -4.77
CA PRO A 225 8.28 6.83 -4.77
C PRO A 225 9.39 7.05 -3.75
N SER A 226 10.13 8.15 -3.88
CA SER A 226 11.25 8.46 -2.98
C SER A 226 10.78 8.62 -1.54
N SER A 227 9.71 9.40 -1.32
CA SER A 227 9.09 9.53 0.00
C SER A 227 8.06 8.41 0.23
N PRO A 228 8.08 7.70 1.39
CA PRO A 228 6.99 6.81 1.76
C PRO A 228 5.67 7.57 1.92
N CYS A 229 5.71 8.88 2.20
CA CYS A 229 4.51 9.71 2.38
C CYS A 229 3.76 10.00 1.08
N THR A 230 4.34 9.70 -0.07
CA THR A 230 3.67 9.89 -1.36
C THR A 230 2.46 8.97 -1.50
N ALA A 231 2.56 7.74 -1.00
CA ALA A 231 1.44 6.81 -1.01
C ALA A 231 0.30 7.29 -0.11
N TYR A 232 -0.92 7.21 -0.65
CA TYR A 232 -2.13 7.64 0.04
C TYR A 232 -2.33 6.86 1.35
N ALA A 233 -2.58 7.57 2.44
CA ALA A 233 -2.86 7.02 3.77
C ALA A 233 -1.80 6.02 4.27
N THR A 234 -0.53 6.23 3.92
CA THR A 234 0.63 5.45 4.43
C THR A 234 0.72 5.44 5.94
N CYS A 235 0.29 6.54 6.55
CA CYS A 235 0.04 6.62 7.97
C CYS A 235 -1.47 6.69 8.18
N GLY A 236 -1.99 5.90 9.13
CA GLY A 236 -3.41 5.82 9.43
C GLY A 236 -3.97 7.08 10.10
N PRO A 237 -5.22 7.05 10.58
CA PRO A 237 -5.90 8.21 11.16
C PRO A 237 -5.10 8.95 12.24
N PHE A 238 -5.21 10.27 12.28
CA PHE A 238 -4.61 11.15 13.29
C PHE A 238 -3.08 11.01 13.43
N THR A 239 -2.42 10.74 12.31
CA THR A 239 -0.96 10.73 12.19
C THR A 239 -0.48 11.82 11.25
N VAL A 240 0.80 12.18 11.38
CA VAL A 240 1.52 13.01 10.42
C VAL A 240 2.62 12.17 9.79
N CYS A 241 2.65 12.13 8.45
CA CYS A 241 3.71 11.46 7.70
C CYS A 241 4.87 12.43 7.42
N SER A 242 6.11 12.03 7.66
CA SER A 242 7.31 12.79 7.28
C SER A 242 8.32 11.88 6.59
N GLY A 243 8.60 12.16 5.31
CA GLY A 243 9.51 11.36 4.49
C GLY A 243 10.96 11.36 4.98
N ASN A 244 11.34 12.37 5.76
CA ASN A 244 12.68 12.52 6.35
C ASN A 244 12.83 11.84 7.71
N SER A 245 11.75 11.32 8.27
CA SER A 245 11.73 10.78 9.64
C SER A 245 11.82 9.26 9.63
N ASN A 246 12.45 8.70 10.67
CA ASN A 246 12.40 7.27 10.95
C ASN A 246 12.03 7.04 12.43
N PRO A 247 10.82 6.55 12.75
CA PRO A 247 9.75 6.15 11.81
C PRO A 247 9.15 7.34 11.04
N TYR A 248 8.65 7.09 9.83
CA TYR A 248 8.07 8.13 8.97
C TYR A 248 6.63 8.53 9.35
N CYS A 249 5.98 7.83 10.29
CA CYS A 249 4.68 8.22 10.83
C CYS A 249 4.82 8.55 12.31
N GLY A 250 4.25 9.69 12.73
CA GLY A 250 4.08 10.06 14.12
C GLY A 250 2.62 10.36 14.45
N CYS A 251 2.19 10.15 15.69
CA CYS A 251 0.88 10.64 16.13
C CYS A 251 0.87 12.17 16.19
N MET A 252 -0.30 12.76 15.92
CA MET A 252 -0.54 14.17 16.23
C MET A 252 -0.43 14.41 17.74
N GLU A 253 -0.15 15.64 18.15
CA GLU A 253 -0.09 15.99 19.58
C GLU A 253 -1.42 15.72 20.30
N SER A 254 -1.35 15.14 21.50
CA SER A 254 -2.51 14.63 22.27
C SER A 254 -3.20 13.38 21.69
N PHE A 255 -2.48 12.61 20.87
CA PHE A 255 -2.90 11.31 20.36
C PHE A 255 -1.82 10.25 20.61
N SER A 256 -2.26 9.02 20.87
CA SER A 256 -1.41 7.86 21.08
C SER A 256 -1.70 6.74 20.08
N GLN A 257 -0.73 5.87 19.84
CA GLN A 257 -0.86 4.75 18.91
C GLN A 257 -2.05 3.87 19.31
N LYS A 258 -2.97 3.61 18.37
CA LYS A 258 -4.14 2.78 18.62
C LYS A 258 -3.77 1.34 18.97
N SER A 259 -2.72 0.83 18.34
CA SER A 259 -2.20 -0.53 18.54
C SER A 259 -0.67 -0.49 18.45
N PRO A 260 0.05 -0.36 19.58
CA PRO A 260 1.51 -0.34 19.59
C PRO A 260 2.14 -1.60 18.99
N ARG A 261 1.47 -2.75 19.13
CA ARG A 261 1.89 -4.03 18.55
C ARG A 261 1.88 -4.00 17.02
N ASP A 262 0.83 -3.45 16.42
CA ASP A 262 0.74 -3.35 14.96
C ASP A 262 1.83 -2.42 14.41
N TRP A 263 2.08 -1.31 15.12
CA TRP A 263 3.15 -0.36 14.80
C TRP A 263 4.55 -0.98 14.86
N GLU A 264 4.82 -1.85 15.83
CA GLU A 264 6.07 -2.61 15.96
C GLU A 264 6.34 -3.47 14.70
N PHE A 265 5.29 -4.05 14.13
CA PHE A 265 5.37 -4.86 12.90
C PHE A 265 5.17 -4.06 11.61
N GLY A 266 5.20 -2.73 11.70
CA GLY A 266 5.11 -1.83 10.55
C GLY A 266 3.70 -1.56 10.03
N ASP A 267 2.66 -2.12 10.65
CA ASP A 267 1.27 -1.83 10.33
C ASP A 267 0.83 -0.54 11.02
N ARG A 268 0.64 0.50 10.22
CA ARG A 268 0.25 1.84 10.68
C ARG A 268 -1.16 2.21 10.28
N THR A 269 -1.90 1.28 9.67
CA THR A 269 -3.25 1.50 9.16
C THR A 269 -4.23 1.87 10.27
N GLY A 270 -4.01 1.36 11.48
CA GLY A 270 -4.80 1.68 12.66
C GLY A 270 -4.61 3.11 13.19
N GLY A 271 -3.55 3.80 12.79
CA GLY A 271 -3.27 5.18 13.18
C GLY A 271 -3.14 5.40 14.69
N CYS A 272 -3.63 6.55 15.13
CA CYS A 272 -3.63 7.01 16.50
C CYS A 272 -5.05 7.32 16.99
N VAL A 273 -5.22 7.41 18.30
CA VAL A 273 -6.48 7.77 18.96
C VAL A 273 -6.21 8.90 19.94
N ARG A 274 -7.19 9.78 20.15
CA ARG A 274 -7.07 10.87 21.12
C ARG A 274 -6.82 10.30 22.51
N ASP A 275 -5.94 10.96 23.25
CA ASP A 275 -5.63 10.57 24.64
C ASP A 275 -6.82 10.86 25.57
N ASN A 276 -7.55 11.94 25.30
CA ASN A 276 -8.70 12.40 26.09
C ASN A 276 -9.93 12.64 25.21
N PRO A 277 -11.14 12.31 25.69
CA PRO A 277 -12.38 12.56 24.96
C PRO A 277 -12.70 14.07 24.93
N LEU A 278 -13.28 14.53 23.81
CA LEU A 278 -13.70 15.92 23.64
C LEU A 278 -14.87 16.27 24.56
N ASP A 279 -14.87 17.50 25.06
CA ASP A 279 -15.88 18.00 26.00
C ASP A 279 -17.24 18.19 25.31
N CYS A 280 -17.23 18.60 24.03
CA CYS A 280 -18.43 18.81 23.21
C CYS A 280 -19.29 17.53 23.11
N ILE A 281 -18.63 16.37 22.97
CA ILE A 281 -19.30 15.07 22.82
C ILE A 281 -19.95 14.62 24.14
N ASN A 282 -19.27 14.89 25.27
CA ASN A 282 -19.73 14.46 26.59
C ASN A 282 -20.89 15.32 27.14
N LYS A 283 -21.01 16.58 26.70
CA LYS A 283 -21.98 17.54 27.24
C LYS A 283 -22.87 18.08 26.13
N LYS A 284 -23.76 17.24 25.58
CA LYS A 284 -24.73 17.54 24.50
C LYS A 284 -25.59 18.82 24.67
N ASN A 285 -25.53 19.53 25.80
CA ASN A 285 -26.44 20.61 26.19
C ASN A 285 -25.77 21.88 26.77
N LYS A 286 -24.50 22.20 26.45
CA LYS A 286 -23.93 23.53 26.78
C LYS A 286 -23.21 24.19 25.60
N THR A 287 -23.39 25.50 25.48
CA THR A 287 -22.87 26.42 24.46
C THR A 287 -21.38 26.76 24.59
N SER A 288 -20.62 26.03 25.42
CA SER A 288 -19.19 26.28 25.64
C SER A 288 -18.46 24.94 25.84
N SER A 289 -17.75 24.50 24.79
CA SER A 289 -16.75 23.45 24.92
C SER A 289 -15.43 24.05 25.42
N ALA A 290 -14.69 23.30 26.23
CA ALA A 290 -13.32 23.65 26.60
C ALA A 290 -12.31 23.11 25.58
N ASP A 291 -12.76 22.49 24.49
CA ASP A 291 -11.88 21.97 23.44
C ASP A 291 -11.06 23.11 22.80
N ILE A 292 -9.79 22.83 22.52
CA ILE A 292 -8.85 23.76 21.89
C ILE A 292 -8.35 23.20 20.56
N PHE A 293 -7.81 24.07 19.72
CA PHE A 293 -7.21 23.69 18.45
C PHE A 293 -5.70 23.68 18.53
N HIS A 294 -5.09 22.54 18.23
CA HIS A 294 -3.64 22.42 18.12
C HIS A 294 -3.20 22.62 16.66
N PRO A 295 -2.32 23.60 16.35
CA PRO A 295 -1.85 23.83 15.00
C PRO A 295 -0.81 22.81 14.56
N ILE A 296 -0.94 22.33 13.32
CA ILE A 296 0.06 21.55 12.60
C ILE A 296 0.43 22.35 11.36
N ALA A 297 1.60 22.97 11.38
CA ALA A 297 2.08 23.85 10.32
C ALA A 297 2.85 23.08 9.24
N ARG A 298 2.85 23.61 8.02
CA ARG A 298 3.61 23.11 6.87
C ARG A 298 3.24 21.67 6.53
N VAL A 299 1.95 21.46 6.27
CA VAL A 299 1.40 20.15 5.95
C VAL A 299 0.57 20.17 4.67
N THR A 300 0.50 19.03 3.97
CA THR A 300 -0.63 18.76 3.08
C THR A 300 -1.86 18.57 3.95
N LEU A 301 -2.94 19.27 3.63
CA LEU A 301 -4.19 19.19 4.36
C LEU A 301 -4.79 17.77 4.27
N PRO A 302 -5.54 17.31 5.30
CA PRO A 302 -6.17 16.02 5.27
C PRO A 302 -7.12 15.85 4.06
N HIS A 303 -7.32 14.61 3.65
CA HIS A 303 -8.21 14.30 2.53
C HIS A 303 -9.67 14.67 2.81
N ASP A 304 -10.46 14.93 1.76
CA ASP A 304 -11.91 15.19 1.79
C ASP A 304 -12.39 16.28 2.78
N PRO A 305 -11.95 17.55 2.64
CA PRO A 305 -12.51 18.65 3.41
C PRO A 305 -13.96 18.97 3.02
N GLU A 306 -14.77 19.38 3.99
CA GLU A 306 -15.99 20.15 3.75
C GLU A 306 -15.66 21.64 3.63
N ILE A 307 -16.10 22.27 2.53
CA ILE A 307 -15.87 23.71 2.29
C ILE A 307 -17.05 24.54 2.78
N ILE A 308 -16.81 25.39 3.79
CA ILE A 308 -17.83 26.26 4.38
C ILE A 308 -17.82 27.63 3.69
N LYS A 309 -18.72 27.81 2.73
CA LYS A 309 -18.78 29.02 1.87
C LYS A 309 -19.10 30.31 2.64
N ASP A 310 -19.91 30.23 3.69
CA ASP A 310 -20.36 31.40 4.46
C ASP A 310 -19.31 31.90 5.47
N ALA A 311 -18.29 31.07 5.72
CA ALA A 311 -17.18 31.37 6.62
C ALA A 311 -16.05 32.13 5.90
N THR A 312 -16.33 33.40 5.56
CA THR A 312 -15.40 34.28 4.83
C THR A 312 -14.25 34.85 5.67
N THR A 313 -14.14 34.48 6.95
CA THR A 313 -13.05 34.88 7.85
C THR A 313 -12.59 33.69 8.68
N GLN A 314 -11.34 33.73 9.14
CA GLN A 314 -10.79 32.70 10.03
C GLN A 314 -11.65 32.50 11.29
N SER A 315 -12.12 33.59 11.90
CA SER A 315 -13.00 33.54 13.08
C SER A 315 -14.32 32.82 12.79
N LYS A 316 -14.94 33.06 11.63
CA LYS A 316 -16.16 32.34 11.22
C LYS A 316 -15.90 30.87 10.94
N CYS A 317 -14.72 30.53 10.44
CA CYS A 317 -14.32 29.14 10.21
C CYS A 317 -14.13 28.38 11.53
N ILE A 318 -13.49 29.03 12.51
CA ILE A 318 -13.37 28.53 13.88
C ILE A 318 -14.77 28.30 14.47
N GLU A 319 -15.65 29.30 14.38
CA GLU A 319 -17.01 29.22 14.91
C GLU A 319 -17.82 28.09 14.24
N ALA A 320 -17.69 27.92 12.92
CA ALA A 320 -18.35 26.85 12.19
C ALA A 320 -17.94 25.46 12.73
N CYS A 321 -16.65 25.24 12.95
CA CYS A 321 -16.15 23.98 13.51
C CYS A 321 -16.56 23.80 14.98
N LEU A 322 -16.45 24.83 15.83
CA LEU A 322 -16.81 24.73 17.25
C LEU A 322 -18.31 24.50 17.49
N ASN A 323 -19.16 24.99 16.60
CA ASN A 323 -20.61 24.76 16.66
C ASN A 323 -21.01 23.35 16.22
N ASP A 324 -20.07 22.56 15.70
CA ASP A 324 -20.28 21.18 15.28
C ASP A 324 -19.40 20.24 16.09
N CYS A 325 -19.97 19.53 17.07
CA CYS A 325 -19.22 18.57 17.90
C CYS A 325 -18.61 17.39 17.11
N SER A 326 -19.00 17.18 15.86
CA SER A 326 -18.38 16.19 14.99
C SER A 326 -17.18 16.72 14.21
N CYS A 327 -16.93 18.03 14.26
CA CYS A 327 -15.75 18.65 13.66
C CYS A 327 -14.47 18.25 14.39
N THR A 328 -13.49 17.72 13.65
CA THR A 328 -12.22 17.22 14.19
C THR A 328 -11.02 18.08 13.82
N ALA A 329 -11.13 18.89 12.76
CA ALA A 329 -10.13 19.87 12.40
C ALA A 329 -10.71 20.97 11.50
N TYR A 330 -9.98 22.08 11.40
CA TYR A 330 -10.21 23.09 10.38
C TYR A 330 -8.91 23.64 9.79
N SER A 331 -9.03 24.29 8.65
CA SER A 331 -8.00 25.07 7.98
C SER A 331 -8.64 26.29 7.35
N TYR A 332 -7.93 27.41 7.35
CA TYR A 332 -8.37 28.62 6.69
C TYR A 332 -7.21 29.18 5.88
N ASN A 333 -7.32 29.12 4.55
CA ASN A 333 -6.31 29.64 3.63
C ASN A 333 -7.00 30.34 2.45
N ASN A 334 -6.47 31.49 2.02
CA ASN A 334 -6.98 32.25 0.87
C ASN A 334 -8.50 32.48 0.87
N SER A 335 -9.07 32.78 2.04
CA SER A 335 -10.52 32.97 2.25
C SER A 335 -11.38 31.72 2.02
N ILE A 336 -10.77 30.54 2.00
CA ILE A 336 -11.44 29.25 1.96
C ILE A 336 -11.39 28.64 3.36
N CYS A 337 -12.57 28.38 3.93
CA CYS A 337 -12.72 27.60 5.14
C CYS A 337 -12.92 26.13 4.80
N SER A 338 -12.02 25.28 5.29
CA SER A 338 -12.12 23.83 5.19
C SER A 338 -12.27 23.25 6.59
N ILE A 339 -13.28 22.41 6.79
CA ILE A 339 -13.46 21.65 8.04
C ILE A 339 -13.48 20.15 7.73
N TRP A 340 -13.15 19.35 8.74
CA TRP A 340 -13.17 17.89 8.63
C TRP A 340 -13.99 17.29 9.74
N HIS A 341 -14.60 16.15 9.44
CA HIS A 341 -15.38 15.35 10.37
C HIS A 341 -14.77 13.95 10.46
N GLY A 342 -14.73 13.40 11.67
CA GLY A 342 -14.19 12.07 11.91
C GLY A 342 -12.66 11.98 11.76
N ASP A 343 -12.20 10.92 11.13
CA ASP A 343 -10.78 10.54 11.07
C ASP A 343 -9.99 11.42 10.09
N LEU A 344 -8.93 12.06 10.57
CA LEU A 344 -8.02 12.83 9.73
C LEU A 344 -7.00 11.89 9.10
N VAL A 345 -7.00 11.78 7.77
CA VAL A 345 -6.14 10.88 7.01
C VAL A 345 -5.32 11.63 5.96
N ASP A 346 -4.18 11.04 5.59
CA ASP A 346 -3.26 11.53 4.54
C ASP A 346 -2.61 12.91 4.84
N VAL A 347 -2.41 13.24 6.12
CA VAL A 347 -1.68 14.45 6.53
C VAL A 347 -0.17 14.22 6.38
N LYS A 348 0.47 15.04 5.55
CA LYS A 348 1.90 14.91 5.21
C LYS A 348 2.63 16.17 5.61
N MET A 349 3.70 16.04 6.37
CA MET A 349 4.60 17.15 6.67
C MET A 349 5.37 17.55 5.42
N ASN A 350 5.68 18.84 5.31
CA ASN A 350 6.61 19.36 4.33
C ASN A 350 7.98 18.69 4.55
N ASP A 351 8.37 17.83 3.62
CA ASP A 351 9.62 17.07 3.67
C ASP A 351 10.65 17.60 2.66
N GLY A 352 10.27 18.50 1.76
CA GLY A 352 11.16 19.01 0.71
C GLY A 352 11.55 17.95 -0.33
N ILE A 353 11.00 16.74 -0.24
CA ILE A 353 11.22 15.64 -1.19
C ILE A 353 10.09 15.67 -2.21
N ASP A 354 8.90 15.24 -1.76
CA ASP A 354 7.69 15.14 -2.59
C ASP A 354 6.63 16.13 -2.10
N ASN A 355 6.73 16.65 -0.87
CA ASN A 355 5.79 17.61 -0.30
C ASN A 355 6.44 18.93 0.10
N ASN A 356 5.96 20.02 -0.51
CA ASN A 356 6.39 21.39 -0.25
C ASN A 356 5.25 22.29 0.25
N SER A 357 4.15 21.71 0.78
CA SER A 357 3.04 22.52 1.27
C SER A 357 3.41 23.37 2.48
N GLU A 358 2.89 24.59 2.52
CA GLU A 358 3.00 25.52 3.64
C GLU A 358 1.64 25.71 4.35
N ASP A 359 0.64 24.87 4.03
CA ASP A 359 -0.68 24.96 4.68
C ASP A 359 -0.59 24.61 6.18
N GLN A 360 -1.59 25.07 6.92
CA GLN A 360 -1.71 24.83 8.35
C GLN A 360 -3.07 24.23 8.67
N CYS A 361 -3.06 23.01 9.22
CA CYS A 361 -4.25 22.36 9.77
C CYS A 361 -4.32 22.61 11.28
N ARG A 362 -5.51 22.72 11.84
CA ARG A 362 -5.73 22.87 13.29
C ARG A 362 -6.69 21.81 13.78
N VAL A 363 -6.21 20.94 14.67
CA VAL A 363 -6.91 19.73 15.11
C VAL A 363 -7.54 19.95 16.48
N THR A 364 -8.79 19.52 16.65
CA THR A 364 -9.51 19.64 17.92
C THR A 364 -8.93 18.67 18.96
N THR A 365 -8.58 19.20 20.13
CA THR A 365 -8.00 18.47 21.26
C THR A 365 -8.69 18.89 22.56
N ALA A 366 -8.74 17.98 23.53
CA ALA A 366 -9.24 18.28 24.87
C ALA A 366 -8.15 18.97 25.70
N ILE A 367 -8.51 19.89 26.60
CA ILE A 367 -7.56 20.49 27.53
C ILE A 367 -7.01 19.42 28.48
N SER A 368 -5.70 19.23 28.47
CA SER A 368 -5.01 18.47 29.51
C SER A 368 -4.94 19.30 30.80
N ALA A 369 -5.22 18.71 31.95
CA ALA A 369 -5.19 19.39 33.25
C ALA A 369 -3.78 19.83 33.72
N GLY A 370 -2.76 19.80 32.84
CA GLY A 370 -1.36 20.06 33.19
C GLY A 370 -0.61 21.07 32.30
N SER A 371 -1.18 21.57 31.20
CA SER A 371 -0.46 22.42 30.24
C SER A 371 -0.82 23.91 30.34
N VAL A 372 -0.85 24.47 31.56
CA VAL A 372 -0.93 25.93 31.76
C VAL A 372 0.47 26.49 32.04
N THR A 373 1.40 26.30 31.11
CA THR A 373 2.66 27.08 31.08
C THR A 373 3.20 27.13 29.65
N GLY A 374 2.78 28.12 28.86
CA GLY A 374 3.43 28.45 27.59
C GLY A 374 2.44 28.90 26.52
N THR A 375 2.42 30.20 26.27
CA THR A 375 1.81 30.93 25.14
C THR A 375 1.08 30.07 24.10
N THR A 376 -0.07 29.54 24.48
CA THR A 376 -1.10 29.02 23.58
C THR A 376 -2.22 30.05 23.66
N GLU A 377 -2.60 30.65 22.52
CA GLU A 377 -3.82 31.44 22.44
C GLU A 377 -5.00 30.51 22.71
N ALA A 378 -5.37 30.36 23.98
CA ALA A 378 -6.63 29.81 24.40
C ALA A 378 -7.70 30.80 23.94
N VAL A 379 -8.28 30.56 22.77
CA VAL A 379 -9.43 31.32 22.27
C VAL A 379 -10.67 30.92 23.07
N LEU A 380 -10.78 31.47 24.28
CA LEU A 380 -12.01 31.47 25.07
C LEU A 380 -12.92 32.57 24.52
N ILE A 381 -13.79 32.24 23.57
CA ILE A 381 -14.85 33.17 23.15
C ILE A 381 -16.03 33.01 24.09
N ALA A 382 -16.10 33.89 25.10
CA ALA A 382 -17.32 34.08 25.87
C ALA A 382 -18.33 34.82 24.98
N LYS A 383 -19.51 34.22 24.74
CA LYS A 383 -20.63 34.92 24.09
C LYS A 383 -21.15 36.01 25.04
N SER A 384 -21.11 37.27 24.60
CA SER A 384 -21.80 38.42 25.21
C SER A 384 -23.27 38.42 24.85
#